data_AF-A0A517PTX0-F1
#
_entry.id   AF-A0A517PTX0-F1
#
_cell.length_a   1.000
_cell.length_b   1.000
_cell.length_c   1.000
_cell.angle_alpha   90.00
_cell.angle_beta   90.00
_cell.angle_gamma   90.00
#
_symmetry.space_group_name_H-M   'P 1'
#
loop_
_entity.id
_entity.type
_entity.pdbx_description
1 polymer ?
#
loop_
_entity_poly.entity_id
_entity_poly.type
_entity_poly.pdbx_seq_one_letter_code
_entity_poly.pdbx_strand_id
1 'polypeptide(L)'
;MSSELLDPSTASSIYEEAPLEAERHKWIESQKNGFDLGTLAISDWYANHWYYFCIGKKIEHLLGNRCWQEFSDTRFGFLKSLQLENDLLADRILDRIFWLRMENLDIIIWAREWNLPMERVLEILKMIDINSARLEPVLS
;
A
#
# COMPACT_ATOMS: atom_id res chain seq x y z
N MET A 1 -16.85 12.68 21.31
CA MET A 1 -15.65 12.61 20.44
C MET A 1 -16.17 12.46 19.03
N SER A 2 -16.30 13.59 18.34
CA SER A 2 -17.03 13.70 17.07
C SER A 2 -16.30 12.90 16.00
N SER A 3 -17.03 11.94 15.42
CA SER A 3 -16.66 11.34 14.14
C SER A 3 -16.77 12.44 13.09
N GLU A 4 -15.66 13.14 12.82
CA GLU A 4 -15.53 13.89 11.57
C GLU A 4 -15.60 12.85 10.45
N LEU A 5 -16.80 12.68 9.91
CA LEU A 5 -17.02 12.04 8.64
C LEU A 5 -16.20 12.85 7.65
N LEU A 6 -15.07 12.29 7.20
CA LEU A 6 -14.26 12.85 6.13
C LEU A 6 -15.20 13.17 4.96
N ASP A 7 -15.14 14.41 4.48
CA ASP A 7 -15.90 14.81 3.32
C ASP A 7 -15.44 13.94 2.12
N PRO A 8 -16.30 13.08 1.56
CA PRO A 8 -15.94 12.24 0.43
C PRO A 8 -15.49 13.04 -0.79
N SER A 9 -15.78 14.34 -0.86
CA SER A 9 -15.28 15.24 -1.92
C SER A 9 -13.77 15.48 -1.89
N THR A 10 -13.09 15.10 -0.80
CA THR A 10 -11.63 15.25 -0.63
C THR A 10 -10.85 13.95 -0.80
N ALA A 11 -11.53 12.81 -0.94
CA ALA A 11 -10.87 11.52 -1.14
C ALA A 11 -10.32 11.40 -2.57
N SER A 12 -9.09 10.94 -2.68
CA SER A 12 -8.46 10.63 -3.97
C SER A 12 -8.85 9.23 -4.44
N SER A 13 -8.75 9.00 -5.75
CA SER A 13 -9.03 7.72 -6.40
C SER A 13 -7.74 7.03 -6.81
N ILE A 14 -7.56 5.78 -6.39
CA ILE A 14 -6.45 4.93 -6.84
C ILE A 14 -6.52 4.74 -8.36
N TYR A 15 -7.73 4.59 -8.90
CA TYR A 15 -7.94 4.38 -10.33
C TYR A 15 -7.65 5.63 -11.17
N GLU A 16 -7.72 6.84 -10.59
CA GLU A 16 -7.30 8.07 -11.27
C GLU A 16 -5.78 8.27 -11.22
N GLU A 17 -5.11 7.83 -10.14
CA GLU A 17 -3.66 7.95 -10.02
C GLU A 17 -2.89 6.87 -10.79
N ALA A 18 -3.42 5.66 -10.85
CA ALA A 18 -2.73 4.53 -11.43
C ALA A 18 -2.28 4.72 -12.89
N PRO A 19 -3.10 5.30 -13.80
CA PRO A 19 -2.65 5.58 -15.16
C PRO A 19 -1.44 6.52 -15.21
N LEU A 20 -1.37 7.51 -14.31
CA LEU A 20 -0.24 8.43 -14.23
C LEU A 20 1.03 7.72 -13.78
N GLU A 21 0.92 6.79 -12.84
CA GLU A 21 2.06 5.99 -12.37
C GLU A 21 2.50 4.96 -13.42
N ALA A 22 1.56 4.35 -14.14
CA ALA A 22 1.87 3.48 -15.28
C ALA A 22 2.61 4.23 -16.40
N GLU A 23 2.19 5.46 -16.71
CA GLU A 23 2.88 6.32 -17.68
C GLU A 23 4.29 6.70 -17.22
N ARG A 24 4.49 6.96 -15.92
CA ARG A 24 5.83 7.16 -15.35
C ARG A 24 6.70 5.92 -15.49
N HIS A 25 6.15 4.73 -15.20
CA HIS A 25 6.85 3.46 -15.40
C HIS A 25 7.27 3.27 -16.85
N LYS A 26 6.35 3.49 -17.80
CA LYS A 26 6.66 3.45 -19.24
C LYS A 26 7.81 4.40 -19.58
N TRP A 27 7.76 5.64 -19.11
CA TRP A 27 8.84 6.60 -19.37
C TRP A 27 10.19 6.10 -18.83
N ILE A 28 10.24 5.63 -17.58
CA ILE A 28 11.46 5.10 -16.95
C ILE A 28 12.02 3.91 -17.75
N GLU A 29 11.18 2.93 -18.09
CA GLU A 29 11.62 1.73 -18.81
C GLU A 29 12.03 2.04 -20.25
N SER A 30 11.34 2.97 -20.93
CA SER A 30 11.75 3.47 -22.25
C SER A 30 13.12 4.18 -22.19
N GLN A 31 13.39 4.96 -21.14
CA GLN A 31 14.73 5.56 -20.94
C GLN A 31 15.81 4.52 -20.73
N LYS A 32 15.55 3.47 -19.95
CA LYS A 32 16.52 2.38 -19.70
C LYS A 32 16.86 1.60 -20.97
N ASN A 33 15.87 1.38 -21.84
CA ASN A 33 16.03 0.59 -23.06
C ASN A 33 16.49 1.43 -24.26
N GLY A 34 16.42 2.76 -24.19
CA GLY A 34 16.84 3.67 -25.26
C GLY A 34 15.84 3.79 -26.42
N PHE A 35 14.62 3.28 -26.26
CA PHE A 35 13.51 3.43 -27.22
C PHE A 35 12.17 3.34 -26.50
N ASP A 36 11.09 3.78 -27.17
CA ASP A 36 9.75 3.73 -26.59
C ASP A 36 9.18 2.31 -26.54
N LEU A 37 8.86 1.84 -25.33
CA LEU A 37 8.22 0.54 -25.09
C LEU A 37 6.68 0.57 -25.26
N GLY A 38 6.08 1.76 -25.31
CA GLY A 38 4.65 1.92 -25.57
C GLY A 38 3.77 1.15 -24.56
N THR A 39 2.74 0.48 -25.08
CA THR A 39 1.73 -0.23 -24.27
C THR A 39 2.24 -1.48 -23.57
N LEU A 40 3.38 -2.04 -24.01
CA LEU A 40 3.99 -3.20 -23.35
C LEU A 40 4.42 -2.86 -21.93
N ALA A 41 5.03 -1.68 -21.72
CA ALA A 41 5.43 -1.24 -20.38
C ALA A 41 4.23 -0.93 -19.49
N ILE A 42 3.12 -0.43 -20.04
CA ILE A 42 1.88 -0.23 -19.29
C ILE A 42 1.30 -1.56 -18.83
N SER A 43 1.24 -2.55 -19.73
CA SER A 43 0.73 -3.89 -19.41
C SER A 43 1.59 -4.58 -18.35
N ASP A 44 2.92 -4.44 -18.46
CA ASP A 44 3.88 -4.91 -17.47
C ASP A 44 3.65 -4.27 -16.09
N TRP A 45 3.41 -2.95 -16.04
CA TRP A 45 3.12 -2.25 -14.79
C TRP A 45 1.88 -2.81 -14.08
N TYR A 46 0.76 -2.96 -14.81
CA TYR A 46 -0.45 -3.51 -14.21
C TYR A 46 -0.29 -4.98 -13.79
N ALA A 47 0.49 -5.78 -14.53
CA ALA A 47 0.74 -7.17 -14.19
C ALA A 47 1.65 -7.33 -12.95
N ASN A 48 2.70 -6.52 -12.83
CA ASN A 48 3.79 -6.77 -11.88
C ASN A 48 3.88 -5.74 -10.74
N HIS A 49 3.26 -4.57 -10.89
CA HIS A 49 3.40 -3.45 -9.96
C HIS A 49 2.09 -3.00 -9.31
N TRP A 50 0.93 -3.31 -9.92
CA TRP A 50 -0.38 -2.90 -9.43
C TRP A 50 -0.62 -3.22 -7.95
N TYR A 51 -0.41 -4.47 -7.55
CA TYR A 51 -0.67 -4.88 -6.17
C TYR A 51 0.16 -4.09 -5.15
N TYR A 52 1.46 -3.90 -5.43
CA TYR A 52 2.36 -3.15 -4.55
C TYR A 52 2.04 -1.65 -4.53
N PHE A 53 1.59 -1.10 -5.66
CA PHE A 53 1.06 0.26 -5.71
C PHE A 53 -0.15 0.41 -4.77
N CYS A 54 -1.12 -0.52 -4.84
CA CYS A 54 -2.28 -0.51 -3.96
C CYS A 54 -1.91 -0.66 -2.47
N ILE A 55 -0.92 -1.51 -2.12
CA ILE A 55 -0.41 -1.60 -0.75
C ILE A 55 0.15 -0.25 -0.29
N GLY A 56 0.94 0.42 -1.12
CA GLY A 56 1.45 1.75 -0.81
C GLY A 56 0.33 2.75 -0.51
N LYS A 57 -0.73 2.75 -1.33
CA LYS A 57 -1.91 3.59 -1.12
C LYS A 57 -2.66 3.22 0.16
N LYS A 58 -2.77 1.94 0.48
CA LYS A 58 -3.38 1.48 1.74
C LYS A 58 -2.62 2.02 2.94
N ILE A 59 -1.29 1.94 2.91
CA ILE A 59 -0.44 2.45 3.99
C ILE A 59 -0.58 3.97 4.11
N GLU A 60 -0.58 4.73 3.01
CA GLU A 60 -0.85 6.17 3.01
C GLU A 60 -2.21 6.51 3.65
N HIS A 61 -3.26 5.72 3.35
CA HIS A 61 -4.59 5.85 3.94
C HIS A 61 -4.54 5.67 5.45
N LEU A 62 -3.93 4.58 5.89
CA LEU A 62 -3.90 4.16 7.29
C LEU A 62 -3.03 5.09 8.16
N LEU A 63 -1.96 5.66 7.59
CA LEU A 63 -1.13 6.68 8.24
C LEU A 63 -1.82 8.05 8.32
N GLY A 64 -2.87 8.27 7.52
CA GLY A 64 -3.56 9.56 7.48
C GLY A 64 -2.89 10.58 6.57
N ASN A 65 -2.05 10.13 5.62
CA ASN A 65 -1.34 11.01 4.68
C ASN A 65 -2.26 11.46 3.54
N ARG A 66 -3.05 10.54 3.00
CA ARG A 66 -4.03 10.81 1.94
C ARG A 66 -5.19 9.83 2.01
N CYS A 67 -6.41 10.33 1.94
CA CYS A 67 -7.61 9.50 1.97
C CYS A 67 -7.84 8.92 0.56
N TRP A 68 -8.09 7.61 0.52
CA TRP A 68 -8.31 6.82 -0.69
C TRP A 68 -9.70 6.20 -0.65
N GLN A 69 -10.55 6.51 -1.62
CA GLN A 69 -11.96 6.10 -1.63
C GLN A 69 -12.14 4.57 -1.70
N GLU A 70 -11.22 3.87 -2.35
CA GLU A 70 -11.22 2.41 -2.51
C GLU A 70 -11.00 1.67 -1.17
N PHE A 71 -10.57 2.39 -0.12
CA PHE A 71 -10.36 1.86 1.23
C PHE A 71 -11.31 2.49 2.25
N SER A 72 -12.49 2.94 1.82
CA SER A 72 -13.53 3.56 2.66
C SER A 72 -14.07 2.66 3.77
N ASP A 73 -13.86 1.35 3.66
CA ASP A 73 -14.14 0.35 4.70
C ASP A 73 -13.17 0.43 5.89
N THR A 74 -11.99 1.01 5.68
CA THR A 74 -10.98 1.23 6.72
C THR A 74 -10.93 2.68 7.18
N ARG A 75 -10.55 2.85 8.45
CA ARG A 75 -10.51 4.18 9.05
C ARG A 75 -9.23 4.92 8.61
N PHE A 76 -9.41 6.04 7.92
CA PHE A 76 -8.33 6.96 7.59
C PHE A 76 -7.57 7.42 8.84
N GLY A 77 -6.24 7.41 8.79
CA GLY A 77 -5.40 7.80 9.92
C GLY A 77 -5.47 6.86 11.13
N PHE A 78 -5.98 5.64 10.96
CA PHE A 78 -6.13 4.69 12.06
C PHE A 78 -4.80 4.37 12.75
N LEU A 79 -3.72 4.18 12.00
CA LEU A 79 -2.41 3.84 12.58
C LEU A 79 -1.85 5.02 13.39
N LYS A 80 -2.08 6.24 12.93
CA LYS A 80 -1.75 7.47 13.68
C LYS A 80 -2.52 7.54 15.01
N SER A 81 -3.80 7.14 15.01
CA SER A 81 -4.64 7.16 16.22
C SER A 81 -4.24 6.12 17.27
N LEU A 82 -3.54 5.06 16.88
CA LEU A 82 -3.10 3.97 17.75
C LEU A 82 -1.75 4.24 18.45
N GLN A 83 -1.18 5.44 18.28
CA GLN A 83 0.17 5.78 18.77
C GLN A 83 1.25 4.82 18.26
N LEU A 84 1.07 4.23 17.07
CA LEU A 84 2.08 3.36 16.47
C LEU A 84 3.38 4.09 16.14
N GLU A 85 3.39 5.43 16.11
CA GLU A 85 4.61 6.25 16.07
C GLU A 85 5.61 5.91 17.20
N ASN A 86 5.15 5.28 18.29
CA ASN A 86 6.01 4.79 19.37
C ASN A 86 6.17 3.24 19.39
N ASP A 87 5.55 2.52 18.45
CA ASP A 87 5.65 1.07 18.32
C ASP A 87 6.67 0.71 17.24
N LEU A 88 7.94 0.60 17.67
CA LEU A 88 9.06 0.23 16.81
C LEU A 88 8.86 -1.10 16.06
N LEU A 89 8.04 -2.02 16.58
CA LEU A 89 7.75 -3.27 15.88
C LEU A 89 6.82 -3.02 14.70
N ALA A 90 5.80 -2.18 14.88
CA ALA A 90 4.89 -1.81 13.80
C ALA A 90 5.61 -1.03 12.71
N ASP A 91 6.46 -0.06 13.08
CA ASP A 91 7.28 0.67 12.11
C ASP A 91 8.16 -0.28 11.29
N ARG A 92 8.83 -1.23 11.95
CA ARG A 92 9.65 -2.24 11.25
C ARG A 92 8.83 -3.15 10.34
N ILE A 93 7.62 -3.53 10.74
CA ILE A 93 6.73 -4.34 9.88
C ILE A 93 6.30 -3.52 8.66
N LEU A 94 5.92 -2.26 8.85
CA LEU A 94 5.55 -1.35 7.76
C LEU A 94 6.71 -1.15 6.78
N ASP A 95 7.92 -0.91 7.27
CA ASP A 95 9.12 -0.79 6.43
C ASP A 95 9.36 -2.03 5.59
N ARG A 96 9.20 -3.22 6.17
CA ARG A 96 9.37 -4.49 5.45
C ARG A 96 8.31 -4.72 4.40
N ILE A 97 7.05 -4.42 4.71
CA ILE A 97 5.96 -4.50 3.73
C ILE A 97 6.22 -3.53 2.58
N PHE A 98 6.51 -2.27 2.90
CA PHE A 98 6.61 -1.20 1.90
C PHE A 98 7.89 -1.29 1.06
N TRP A 99 9.06 -1.37 1.69
CA TRP A 99 10.35 -1.32 0.99
C TRP A 99 10.81 -2.68 0.48
N LEU A 100 10.50 -3.77 1.19
CA LEU A 100 10.93 -5.12 0.81
C LEU A 100 9.82 -5.94 0.14
N ARG A 101 8.63 -5.36 -0.05
CA ARG A 101 7.48 -6.03 -0.68
C ARG A 101 7.09 -7.35 0.01
N MET A 102 7.37 -7.45 1.31
CA MET A 102 7.06 -8.66 2.08
C MET A 102 5.55 -8.79 2.28
N GLU A 103 5.01 -9.99 2.02
CA GLU A 103 3.63 -10.31 2.35
C GLU A 103 3.50 -10.77 3.81
N ASN A 104 2.25 -10.98 4.28
CA ASN A 104 1.98 -11.43 5.65
C ASN A 104 2.76 -12.70 6.03
N LEU A 105 2.88 -13.66 5.09
CA LEU A 105 3.63 -14.89 5.35
C LEU A 105 5.12 -14.62 5.55
N ASP A 106 5.72 -13.77 4.73
CA ASP A 106 7.13 -13.38 4.85
C ASP A 106 7.40 -12.72 6.20
N ILE A 107 6.49 -11.84 6.64
CA ILE A 107 6.59 -11.18 7.96
C ILE A 107 6.47 -12.20 9.10
N ILE A 108 5.56 -13.18 9.00
CA ILE A 108 5.39 -14.23 10.01
C ILE A 108 6.65 -15.11 10.09
N ILE A 109 7.23 -15.49 8.95
CA ILE A 109 8.47 -16.27 8.91
C ILE A 109 9.60 -15.46 9.54
N TRP A 110 9.79 -14.20 9.12
CA TRP A 110 10.78 -13.31 9.68
C TRP A 110 10.63 -13.14 11.20
N ALA A 111 9.40 -12.92 11.68
CA ALA A 111 9.11 -12.78 13.11
C ALA A 111 9.48 -14.04 13.90
N ARG A 112 9.23 -15.23 13.32
CA ARG A 112 9.60 -16.51 13.93
C ARG A 112 11.13 -16.67 14.01
N GLU A 113 11.84 -16.38 12.93
CA GLU A 113 13.31 -16.49 12.86
C GLU A 113 14.01 -15.55 13.84
N TRP A 114 13.45 -14.37 14.07
CA TRP A 114 13.99 -13.35 14.97
C TRP A 114 13.41 -13.40 16.39
N ASN A 115 12.58 -14.40 16.69
CA ASN A 115 11.92 -14.59 18.00
C ASN A 115 11.16 -13.33 18.47
N LEU A 116 10.44 -12.69 17.55
CA LEU A 116 9.60 -11.51 17.83
C LEU A 116 8.27 -11.93 18.49
N PRO A 117 7.61 -11.02 19.24
CA PRO A 117 6.34 -11.34 19.91
C PRO A 117 5.22 -11.60 18.88
N MET A 118 4.98 -12.87 18.56
CA MET A 118 4.12 -13.30 17.46
C MET A 118 2.67 -12.78 17.59
N GLU A 119 2.12 -12.75 18.80
CA GLU A 119 0.77 -12.22 19.03
C GLU A 119 0.67 -10.75 18.57
N ARG A 120 1.66 -9.92 18.93
CA ARG A 120 1.71 -8.53 18.51
C ARG A 120 1.92 -8.38 17.01
N VAL A 121 2.75 -9.23 16.40
CA VAL A 121 2.94 -9.26 14.94
C VAL A 121 1.61 -9.52 14.23
N LEU A 122 0.85 -10.53 14.68
CA LEU A 122 -0.44 -10.87 14.10
C LEU A 122 -1.49 -9.77 14.30
N GLU A 123 -1.50 -9.09 15.44
CA GLU A 123 -2.32 -7.89 15.65
C GLU A 123 -1.99 -6.80 14.64
N ILE A 124 -0.70 -6.48 14.46
CA ILE A 124 -0.26 -5.45 13.52
C ILE A 124 -0.68 -5.82 12.09
N LEU A 125 -0.43 -7.06 11.66
CA LEU A 125 -0.84 -7.52 10.32
C LEU A 125 -2.35 -7.45 10.11
N LYS A 126 -3.15 -7.76 11.13
CA LYS A 126 -4.62 -7.60 11.09
C LYS A 126 -5.05 -6.14 11.02
N MET A 127 -4.35 -5.23 11.69
CA MET A 127 -4.65 -3.79 11.66
C MET A 127 -4.30 -3.16 10.31
N ILE A 128 -3.21 -3.60 9.67
CA ILE A 128 -2.80 -3.10 8.36
C ILE A 128 -3.69 -3.71 7.26
N ASP A 129 -4.01 -5.00 7.38
CA ASP A 129 -4.81 -5.76 6.42
C ASP A 129 -4.42 -5.51 4.95
N ILE A 130 -3.15 -5.73 4.62
CA ILE A 130 -2.63 -5.55 3.25
C ILE A 130 -3.34 -6.41 2.20
N ASN A 131 -4.07 -7.44 2.63
CA ASN A 131 -4.86 -8.27 1.72
C ASN A 131 -6.07 -7.51 1.18
N SER A 132 -6.64 -6.56 1.95
CA SER A 132 -7.68 -5.65 1.44
C SER A 132 -7.20 -4.74 0.30
N ALA A 133 -5.88 -4.61 0.12
CA ALA A 133 -5.28 -3.87 -0.99
C ALA A 133 -5.21 -4.67 -2.30
N ARG A 134 -5.68 -5.93 -2.34
CA ARG A 134 -5.83 -6.73 -3.58
C ARG A 134 -7.02 -6.25 -4.40
N LEU A 135 -6.93 -5.01 -4.89
CA LEU A 135 -7.89 -4.44 -5.83
C LEU A 135 -7.69 -5.06 -7.21
N GLU A 136 -8.74 -5.11 -8.01
CA GLU A 136 -8.63 -5.49 -9.42
C GLU A 136 -8.24 -4.27 -10.24
N PRO A 137 -7.24 -4.36 -11.15
CA PRO A 137 -6.93 -3.26 -12.04
C PRO A 137 -8.09 -3.02 -13.01
N VAL A 138 -8.44 -1.75 -13.25
CA VAL A 138 -9.33 -1.41 -14.35
C VAL A 138 -8.53 -1.52 -15.64
N LEU A 139 -8.54 -2.70 -16.25
CA LEU A 139 -7.98 -2.91 -17.58
C LEU A 139 -8.95 -2.34 -18.61
N SER A 140 -8.52 -1.28 -19.30
CA SER A 140 -9.19 -0.69 -20.47
C SER A 140 -8.73 -1.31 -21.77
#